data_AF-A0A3C0J9I8-F1
#
_entry.id   AF-A0A3C0J9I8-F1
#
_cell.length_a   1.000
_cell.length_b   1.000
_cell.length_c   1.000
_cell.angle_alpha   90.00
_cell.angle_beta   90.00
_cell.angle_gamma   90.00
#
_symmetry.space_group_name_H-M   'P 1'
#
loop_
_entity.id
_entity.type
_entity.pdbx_description
1 polymer ?
#
loop_
_entity_poly.entity_id
_entity_poly.type
_entity_poly.pdbx_seq_one_letter_code
_entity_poly.pdbx_strand_id
1 'polypeptide(L)'
;MDFNDTAAKNIASALRQEASEFVESQRKINQIKEDIKEGVKSPSLPGVNNMLGNLNGEIQSIYQEIMDIASLIDSTASEIKRQETEKKRQEEIQRKKEAELKAQQEREEQERLEQEARLKASQQEIQKKVSNKKSTKVNKKSKKSKRK
;
A
#
# COMPACT_ATOMS: atom_id res chain seq x y z
N MET A 1 1.20 13.89 13.77
CA MET A 1 -0.14 13.28 13.65
C MET A 1 -0.20 12.62 12.28
N ASP A 2 -0.42 11.32 12.21
CA ASP A 2 -0.58 10.64 10.92
C ASP A 2 -1.93 11.02 10.33
N PHE A 3 -1.93 11.55 9.11
CA PHE A 3 -3.14 11.93 8.39
C PHE A 3 -3.87 10.65 7.94
N ASN A 4 -4.77 10.15 8.79
CA ASN A 4 -5.58 8.97 8.48
C ASN A 4 -6.96 9.35 7.93
N ASP A 5 -7.56 8.44 7.14
CA ASP A 5 -8.85 8.60 6.45
C ASP A 5 -9.98 9.11 7.36
N THR A 6 -9.97 8.74 8.65
CA THR A 6 -10.99 9.16 9.62
C THR A 6 -10.78 10.62 10.05
N ALA A 7 -9.55 11.02 10.35
CA ALA A 7 -9.23 12.39 10.71
C ALA A 7 -9.54 13.37 9.56
N ALA A 8 -9.20 12.98 8.33
CA ALA A 8 -9.48 13.79 7.14
C ALA A 8 -10.99 14.01 6.93
N LYS A 9 -11.80 12.95 7.04
CA LYS A 9 -13.26 13.04 6.93
C LYS A 9 -13.87 13.91 8.01
N ASN A 10 -13.36 13.83 9.24
CA ASN A 10 -13.83 14.68 10.33
C ASN A 10 -13.53 16.17 10.06
N ILE A 11 -12.34 16.49 9.53
CA ILE A 11 -11.98 17.87 9.15
C ILE A 11 -12.86 18.35 7.99
N ALA A 12 -13.03 17.55 6.93
CA ALA A 12 -13.88 17.91 5.81
C ALA A 12 -15.34 18.12 6.24
N SER A 13 -15.85 17.29 7.16
CA SER A 13 -17.19 17.46 7.73
C SER A 13 -17.31 18.74 8.56
N ALA A 14 -16.32 19.07 9.38
CA ALA A 14 -16.33 20.29 10.19
C ALA A 14 -16.32 21.54 9.29
N LEU A 15 -15.49 21.55 8.25
CA LEU A 15 -15.48 22.64 7.26
C LEU A 15 -16.83 22.83 6.57
N ARG A 16 -17.50 21.74 6.17
CA ARG A 16 -18.84 21.80 5.57
C ARG A 16 -19.88 22.33 6.56
N GLN A 17 -19.74 22.00 7.85
CA GLN A 17 -20.62 22.53 8.89
C GLN A 17 -20.41 24.03 9.08
N GLU A 18 -19.17 24.51 9.18
CA GLU A 18 -18.87 25.94 9.25
C GLU A 18 -19.35 26.68 8.00
N ALA A 19 -19.18 26.09 6.81
CA ALA A 19 -19.71 26.63 5.56
C ALA A 19 -21.24 26.82 5.60
N SER A 20 -21.98 25.98 6.31
CA SER A 20 -23.44 26.13 6.42
C SER A 20 -23.85 27.43 7.15
N GLU A 21 -23.02 27.95 8.05
CA GLU A 21 -23.27 29.22 8.75
C GLU A 21 -23.18 30.44 7.80
N PHE A 22 -22.40 30.31 6.72
CA PHE A 22 -22.34 31.34 5.67
C PHE A 22 -23.68 31.43 4.92
N VAL A 23 -24.36 30.31 4.68
CA VAL A 23 -25.69 30.29 4.05
C VAL A 23 -26.71 31.04 4.92
N GLU A 24 -26.66 30.88 6.24
CA GLU A 24 -27.51 31.64 7.15
C GLU A 24 -27.18 33.14 7.14
N SER A 25 -25.90 33.48 7.05
CA SER A 25 -25.45 34.88 6.93
C SER A 25 -25.97 35.54 5.66
N GLN A 26 -25.97 34.83 4.51
CA GLN A 26 -26.58 35.31 3.27
C GLN A 26 -28.08 35.54 3.41
N ARG A 27 -28.81 34.64 4.09
CA ARG A 27 -30.24 34.83 4.34
C ARG A 27 -30.51 36.10 5.15
N LYS A 28 -29.72 36.35 6.21
CA LYS A 28 -29.84 37.56 7.03
C LYS A 28 -29.55 38.83 6.22
N ILE A 29 -28.50 38.82 5.38
CA ILE A 29 -28.18 39.94 4.49
C ILE A 29 -29.30 40.23 3.51
N ASN A 30 -29.88 39.19 2.89
CA ASN A 30 -31.00 39.32 1.97
C ASN A 30 -32.25 39.88 2.67
N GLN A 31 -32.54 39.45 3.90
CA GLN A 31 -33.66 40.01 4.68
C GLN A 31 -33.46 41.50 4.96
N ILE A 32 -32.27 41.89 5.43
CA ILE A 32 -31.92 43.30 5.68
C ILE A 32 -32.10 44.13 4.40
N LYS A 33 -31.71 43.58 3.24
CA LYS A 33 -31.85 44.25 1.95
C LYS A 33 -33.31 44.51 1.57
N GLU A 34 -34.20 43.57 1.83
CA GLU A 34 -35.64 43.76 1.58
C GLU A 34 -36.27 44.73 2.59
N ASP A 35 -35.97 44.60 3.89
CA ASP A 35 -36.48 45.52 4.93
C ASP A 35 -36.09 46.97 4.64
N ILE A 36 -34.85 47.19 4.17
CA ILE A 36 -34.34 48.49 3.78
C ILE A 36 -35.10 49.09 2.59
N LYS A 37 -35.49 48.27 1.60
CA LYS A 37 -36.27 48.72 0.44
C LYS A 37 -37.69 49.15 0.83
N GLU A 38 -38.30 48.45 1.80
CA GLU A 38 -39.67 48.73 2.24
C GLU A 38 -39.75 49.95 3.18
N GLY A 39 -38.75 50.14 4.05
CA GLY A 39 -38.81 51.13 5.13
C GLY A 39 -38.23 52.52 4.85
N VAL A 40 -37.41 52.68 3.81
CA VAL A 40 -36.60 53.91 3.64
C VAL A 40 -36.74 54.48 2.23
N LYS A 41 -36.95 55.79 2.11
CA LYS A 41 -36.78 56.57 0.86
C LYS A 41 -35.61 57.53 1.02
N SER A 42 -34.39 56.99 1.09
CA SER A 42 -33.15 57.74 1.33
C SER A 42 -32.25 57.73 0.09
N PRO A 43 -31.62 58.86 -0.28
CA PRO A 43 -30.63 58.91 -1.36
C PRO A 43 -29.39 58.03 -1.12
N SER A 44 -29.13 57.57 0.11
CA SER A 44 -28.03 56.65 0.43
C SER A 44 -28.32 55.17 0.13
N LEU A 45 -29.58 54.81 -0.14
CA LEU A 45 -30.03 53.43 -0.37
C LEU A 45 -29.28 52.68 -1.47
N PRO A 46 -29.02 53.27 -2.65
CA PRO A 46 -28.32 52.56 -3.72
C PRO A 46 -26.92 52.11 -3.29
N GLY A 47 -26.19 52.94 -2.54
CA GLY A 47 -24.85 52.62 -2.05
C GLY A 47 -24.86 51.45 -1.05
N VAL A 48 -25.79 51.47 -0.09
CA VAL A 48 -25.95 50.37 0.88
C VAL A 48 -26.36 49.07 0.19
N ASN A 49 -27.29 49.15 -0.75
CA ASN A 49 -27.75 47.99 -1.52
C ASN A 49 -26.62 47.35 -2.34
N ASN A 50 -25.71 48.15 -2.91
CA ASN A 50 -24.54 47.67 -3.62
C ASN A 50 -23.53 47.01 -2.66
N MET A 51 -23.26 47.62 -1.50
CA MET A 51 -22.36 47.04 -0.49
C MET A 51 -22.87 45.68 0.01
N LEU A 52 -24.17 45.56 0.32
CA LEU A 52 -24.77 44.29 0.71
C LEU A 52 -24.74 43.26 -0.41
N GLY A 53 -24.89 43.69 -1.67
CA GLY A 53 -24.75 42.81 -2.84
C GLY A 53 -23.33 42.25 -2.98
N ASN A 54 -22.31 43.10 -2.83
CA ASN A 54 -20.91 42.69 -2.90
C ASN A 54 -20.56 41.72 -1.77
N LEU A 55 -20.94 42.04 -0.53
CA LEU A 55 -20.74 41.15 0.62
C LEU A 55 -21.39 39.78 0.41
N ASN A 56 -22.60 39.75 -0.16
CA ASN A 56 -23.28 38.49 -0.45
C ASN A 56 -22.53 37.64 -1.49
N GLY A 57 -21.92 38.29 -2.49
CA GLY A 57 -21.06 37.64 -3.48
C GLY A 57 -19.76 37.11 -2.88
N GLU A 58 -19.10 37.90 -2.03
CA GLU A 58 -17.89 37.47 -1.32
C GLU A 58 -18.16 36.26 -0.41
N ILE A 59 -19.26 36.29 0.35
CA ILE A 59 -19.70 35.16 1.17
C ILE A 59 -19.95 33.90 0.32
N GLN A 60 -20.54 34.05 -0.87
CA GLN A 60 -20.76 32.92 -1.79
C GLN A 60 -19.44 32.34 -2.29
N SER A 61 -18.46 33.19 -2.60
CA SER A 61 -17.12 32.75 -3.03
C SER A 61 -16.44 31.96 -1.93
N ILE A 62 -16.42 32.49 -0.70
CA ILE A 62 -15.81 31.83 0.46
C ILE A 62 -16.49 30.49 0.74
N TYR A 63 -17.82 30.44 0.68
CA TYR A 63 -18.56 29.18 0.83
C TYR A 63 -18.10 28.13 -0.18
N GLN A 64 -17.98 28.51 -1.46
CA GLN A 64 -17.57 27.57 -2.51
C GLN A 64 -16.12 27.10 -2.30
N GLU A 65 -15.21 28.00 -1.93
CA GLU A 65 -13.83 27.67 -1.62
C GLU A 65 -13.72 26.66 -0.46
N ILE A 66 -14.50 26.83 0.61
CA ILE A 66 -14.52 25.88 1.73
C ILE A 66 -15.03 24.50 1.28
N MET A 67 -16.08 24.46 0.44
CA MET A 67 -16.62 23.20 -0.09
C MET A 67 -15.62 22.48 -1.01
N ASP A 68 -14.87 23.24 -1.81
CA ASP A 68 -13.82 22.71 -2.68
C ASP A 68 -12.65 22.15 -1.85
N ILE A 69 -12.22 22.87 -0.80
CA ILE A 69 -11.20 22.40 0.15
C ILE A 69 -11.64 21.10 0.84
N ALA A 70 -12.87 21.04 1.34
CA ALA A 70 -13.40 19.84 1.98
C ALA A 70 -13.39 18.63 1.02
N SER A 71 -13.68 18.87 -0.26
CA SER A 71 -13.66 17.82 -1.31
C SER A 71 -12.23 17.39 -1.66
N LEU A 72 -11.27 18.31 -1.69
CA LEU A 72 -9.85 18.02 -1.85
C LEU A 72 -9.30 17.18 -0.69
N ILE A 73 -9.72 17.48 0.54
CA ILE A 73 -9.34 16.69 1.73
C ILE A 73 -9.84 15.24 1.61
N ASP A 74 -11.11 15.04 1.25
CA ASP A 74 -11.69 13.70 1.10
C ASP A 74 -11.00 12.86 0.00
N SER A 75 -10.74 13.49 -1.15
CA SER A 75 -10.05 12.84 -2.28
C SER A 75 -8.60 12.50 -1.95
N THR A 76 -7.87 13.42 -1.31
CA THR A 76 -6.48 13.20 -0.90
C THR A 76 -6.37 12.07 0.12
N ALA A 77 -7.26 12.04 1.11
CA ALA A 77 -7.29 10.98 2.12
C ALA A 77 -7.55 9.60 1.49
N SER A 78 -8.48 9.55 0.53
CA SER A 78 -8.80 8.33 -0.21
C SER A 78 -7.60 7.84 -1.05
N GLU A 79 -6.89 8.76 -1.71
CA GLU A 79 -5.71 8.43 -2.51
C GLU A 79 -4.55 7.93 -1.64
N ILE A 80 -4.29 8.57 -0.49
CA ILE A 80 -3.27 8.10 0.46
C ILE A 80 -3.55 6.67 0.90
N LYS A 81 -4.80 6.38 1.31
CA LYS A 81 -5.22 5.03 1.71
C LYS A 81 -5.05 4.01 0.58
N ARG A 82 -5.34 4.40 -0.67
CA ARG A 82 -5.13 3.56 -1.85
C ARG A 82 -3.66 3.25 -2.05
N GLN A 83 -2.79 4.27 -1.98
CA GLN A 83 -1.35 4.12 -2.14
C GLN A 83 -0.72 3.26 -1.04
N GLU A 84 -1.13 3.43 0.22
CA GLU A 84 -0.67 2.59 1.32
C GLU A 84 -1.06 1.12 1.13
N THR A 85 -2.28 0.87 0.66
CA THR A 85 -2.77 -0.49 0.39
C THR A 85 -2.00 -1.13 -0.75
N GLU A 86 -1.76 -0.38 -1.84
CA GLU A 86 -1.00 -0.88 -2.98
C GLU A 86 0.47 -1.12 -2.60
N LYS A 87 1.08 -0.24 -1.81
CA LYS A 87 2.44 -0.43 -1.30
C LYS A 87 2.56 -1.73 -0.49
N LYS A 88 1.61 -2.00 0.43
CA LYS A 88 1.58 -3.25 1.20
C LYS A 88 1.46 -4.48 0.30
N ARG A 89 0.63 -4.40 -0.75
CA ARG A 89 0.48 -5.47 -1.74
C ARG A 89 1.79 -5.73 -2.49
N GLN A 90 2.47 -4.68 -2.95
CA GLN A 90 3.76 -4.80 -3.63
C GLN A 90 4.84 -5.40 -2.71
N GLU A 91 4.90 -4.96 -1.45
CA GLU A 91 5.80 -5.55 -0.44
C GLU A 91 5.51 -7.03 -0.19
N GLU A 92 4.24 -7.44 -0.14
CA GLU A 92 3.87 -8.86 0.01
C GLU A 92 4.26 -9.70 -1.22
N ILE A 93 4.04 -9.18 -2.43
CA ILE A 93 4.45 -9.84 -3.68
C ILE A 93 5.98 -10.00 -3.70
N GLN A 94 6.72 -8.97 -3.31
CA GLN A 94 8.18 -9.01 -3.27
C GLN A 94 8.68 -10.05 -2.26
N ARG A 95 8.10 -10.08 -1.05
CA ARG A 95 8.44 -11.09 -0.04
C ARG A 95 8.16 -12.52 -0.52
N LYS A 96 7.05 -12.73 -1.23
CA LYS A 96 6.72 -14.05 -1.82
C LYS A 96 7.73 -14.47 -2.87
N LYS A 97 8.13 -13.56 -3.76
CA LYS A 97 9.16 -13.82 -4.79
C LYS A 97 10.52 -14.16 -4.15
N GLU A 98 10.93 -13.44 -3.12
CA GLU A 98 12.19 -13.70 -2.41
C GLU A 98 12.16 -15.05 -1.69
N ALA A 99 11.04 -15.39 -1.05
CA ALA A 99 10.88 -16.69 -0.39
C ALA A 99 10.89 -17.85 -1.39
N GLU A 100 10.23 -17.70 -2.55
CA GLU A 100 10.22 -18.70 -3.61
C GLU A 100 11.60 -18.91 -4.21
N LEU A 101 12.34 -17.83 -4.48
CA LEU A 101 13.72 -17.90 -4.98
C LEU A 101 14.64 -18.63 -3.99
N LYS A 102 14.53 -18.31 -2.69
CA LYS A 102 15.32 -18.96 -1.65
C LYS A 102 15.00 -20.45 -1.53
N ALA A 103 13.71 -20.80 -1.57
CA ALA A 103 13.27 -22.20 -1.55
C ALA A 103 13.75 -22.98 -2.79
N GLN A 104 13.83 -22.33 -3.95
CA GLN A 104 14.37 -22.94 -5.16
C GLN A 104 15.88 -23.19 -5.03
N GLN A 105 16.64 -22.21 -4.52
CA GLN A 105 18.08 -22.37 -4.28
C GLN A 105 18.38 -23.50 -3.29
N GLU A 106 17.62 -23.60 -2.19
CA GLU A 106 17.78 -24.69 -1.21
C GLU A 106 17.49 -26.07 -1.82
N ARG A 107 16.50 -26.17 -2.72
CA ARG A 107 16.21 -27.43 -3.45
C ARG A 107 17.33 -27.81 -4.41
N GLU A 108 17.83 -26.86 -5.20
CA GLU A 108 18.93 -27.10 -6.14
C GLU A 108 20.22 -27.51 -5.41
N GLU A 109 20.51 -26.91 -4.25
CA GLU A 109 21.66 -27.28 -3.42
C GLU A 109 21.50 -28.69 -2.82
N GLN A 110 20.32 -29.01 -2.27
CA GLN A 110 20.03 -30.37 -1.79
C GLN A 110 20.16 -31.42 -2.90
N GLU A 111 19.66 -31.13 -4.10
CA GLU A 111 19.72 -32.07 -5.22
C GLU A 111 21.17 -32.30 -5.68
N ARG A 112 22.03 -31.25 -5.69
CA ARG A 112 23.48 -31.42 -5.94
C ARG A 112 24.15 -32.27 -4.87
N LEU A 113 23.87 -32.01 -3.60
CA LEU A 113 24.45 -32.78 -2.49
C LEU A 113 24.03 -34.25 -2.54
N GLU A 114 22.77 -34.53 -2.86
CA GLU A 114 22.27 -35.90 -3.00
C GLU A 114 22.91 -36.63 -4.19
N GLN A 115 23.06 -35.96 -5.34
CA GLN A 115 23.77 -36.53 -6.49
C GLN A 115 25.24 -36.82 -6.16
N GLU A 116 25.94 -35.91 -5.49
CA GLU A 116 27.33 -36.13 -5.08
C GLU A 116 27.46 -37.31 -4.10
N ALA A 117 26.55 -37.43 -3.13
CA ALA A 117 26.50 -38.55 -2.20
C ALA A 117 26.26 -39.89 -2.91
N ARG A 118 25.32 -39.94 -3.87
CA ARG A 118 25.05 -41.13 -4.69
C ARG A 118 26.27 -41.55 -5.53
N LEU A 119 26.97 -40.58 -6.14
CA LEU A 119 28.19 -40.85 -6.90
C LEU A 119 29.31 -41.39 -6.01
N LYS A 120 29.52 -40.81 -4.82
CA LYS A 120 30.50 -41.31 -3.83
C LYS A 120 30.16 -42.73 -3.35
N ALA A 121 28.89 -43.00 -3.04
CA ALA A 121 28.43 -44.33 -2.64
C ALA A 121 28.67 -45.37 -3.75
N SER A 122 28.34 -45.03 -5.01
CA SER A 122 28.58 -45.88 -6.18
C SER A 122 30.07 -46.20 -6.37
N GLN A 123 30.95 -45.20 -6.26
CA GLN A 123 32.40 -45.42 -6.34
C GLN A 123 32.92 -46.34 -5.23
N GLN A 124 32.45 -46.17 -4.00
CA GLN A 124 32.82 -47.04 -2.88
C GLN A 124 32.34 -48.49 -3.09
N GLU A 125 31.14 -48.69 -3.64
CA GLU A 125 30.60 -50.03 -3.92
C GLU A 125 31.40 -50.74 -5.03
N ILE A 126 31.81 -50.00 -6.07
CA ILE A 126 32.70 -50.52 -7.12
C ILE A 126 34.06 -50.93 -6.53
N GLN A 127 34.68 -50.09 -5.68
CA GLN A 127 35.93 -50.46 -5.02
C GLN A 127 35.81 -51.72 -4.15
N LYS A 128 34.72 -51.88 -3.40
CA LYS A 128 34.43 -53.10 -2.62
C LYS A 128 34.26 -54.33 -3.52
N LYS A 129 33.59 -54.22 -4.67
CA LYS A 129 33.45 -55.33 -5.64
C LYS A 129 34.78 -55.70 -6.30
N VAL A 130 35.65 -54.71 -6.56
CA VAL A 130 36.99 -54.94 -7.13
C VAL A 130 37.93 -55.59 -6.10
N SER A 131 37.89 -55.18 -4.83
CA SER A 131 38.71 -55.80 -3.76
C SER A 131 38.29 -57.25 -3.49
N ASN A 132 36.99 -57.56 -3.47
CA ASN A 132 36.48 -58.92 -3.30
C ASN A 132 36.88 -59.88 -4.44
N LYS A 133 36.97 -59.41 -5.69
CA LYS A 133 37.47 -60.22 -6.83
C LYS A 133 38.98 -60.50 -6.76
N LYS A 134 39.77 -59.60 -6.16
CA LYS A 134 41.21 -59.81 -5.95
C LYS A 134 41.46 -60.87 -4.87
N SER A 135 40.69 -60.86 -3.78
CA SER A 135 40.79 -61.84 -2.69
C SER A 135 40.42 -63.27 -3.11
N THR A 136 39.46 -63.43 -4.03
CA THR A 136 39.10 -64.76 -4.58
C THR A 136 40.14 -65.34 -5.54
N LYS A 137 40.93 -64.50 -6.23
CA LYS A 137 41.98 -64.96 -7.15
C LYS A 137 43.24 -65.44 -6.44
N VAL A 138 43.54 -64.89 -5.25
CA VAL A 138 44.70 -65.33 -4.43
C VAL A 138 44.42 -66.68 -3.76
N ASN A 139 43.16 -66.99 -3.40
CA ASN A 139 42.82 -68.24 -2.73
C ASN A 139 42.77 -69.49 -3.65
N LYS A 140 42.87 -69.32 -4.98
CA LYS A 140 43.02 -70.46 -5.91
C LYS A 140 44.47 -70.87 -6.16
N LYS A 141 45.46 -70.02 -5.84
CA LYS A 141 46.90 -70.36 -5.97
C LYS A 141 47.46 -71.10 -4.74
N SER A 142 46.84 -70.97 -3.57
CA SER A 142 47.33 -71.57 -2.32
C SER A 142 46.97 -73.05 -2.13
N LYS A 143 46.02 -73.61 -2.90
CA LYS A 143 45.64 -75.04 -2.78
C LYS A 143 46.45 -76.02 -3.64
N LYS A 144 47.48 -75.56 -4.38
CA LYS A 144 48.33 -76.44 -5.22
C LYS A 144 49.75 -76.67 -4.67
N SER A 145 49.98 -76.42 -3.37
CA SER A 145 51.31 -76.52 -2.74
C SER A 145 51.35 -77.40 -1.48
N LYS A 146 50.46 -78.40 -1.36
CA LYS A 146 50.60 -79.47 -0.35
C LYS A 146 50.22 -80.83 -0.95
N ARG A 147 51.20 -81.48 -1.56
CA ARG A 147 51.35 -82.94 -1.64
C ARG A 147 52.80 -83.21 -2.08
N LYS A 148 53.67 -83.29 -1.07
CA LYS A 148 54.82 -84.19 -1.10
C LYS A 148 54.29 -85.61 -1.08
#